data_AF-A0A936Q387-F1
#
_entry.id   AF-A0A936Q387-F1
#
_cell.length_a   1.000
_cell.length_b   1.000
_cell.length_c   1.000
_cell.angle_alpha   90.00
_cell.angle_beta   90.00
_cell.angle_gamma   90.00
#
_symmetry.space_group_name_H-M   'P 1'
#
loop_
_entity.id
_entity.type
_entity.pdbx_description
1 polymer ?
#
loop_
_entity_poly.entity_id
_entity_poly.type
_entity_poly.pdbx_seq_one_letter_code
_entity_poly.pdbx_strand_id
1 'polypeptide(L)'
;MDSLRDALKGALAPNEGLVARDPSPQDDARRAPEPLDPTGSAWLTELARHTKIPKDTKTSTLRQLTDRLVKELATAGKGRDSRALADARDGYLRAAERAAWDHIKRRFEELELSDKAYRALKQAKNVHPEKVLAALYTKRAETYRGASAERVRDWLLSL
;
A
#
# COMPACT_ATOMS: atom_id res chain seq x y z
N MET A 1 -52.71 19.95 -33.26
CA MET A 1 -51.95 20.12 -32.00
C MET A 1 -51.08 18.88 -31.87
N ASP A 2 -50.13 18.70 -32.78
CA ASP A 2 -49.49 17.39 -33.01
C ASP A 2 -47.96 17.43 -32.93
N SER A 3 -47.37 18.61 -32.74
CA SER A 3 -45.92 18.79 -32.74
C SER A 3 -45.22 18.38 -31.43
N LEU A 4 -45.98 18.20 -30.34
CA LEU A 4 -45.44 17.82 -29.02
C LEU A 4 -45.36 16.30 -28.82
N ARG A 5 -46.18 15.50 -29.54
CA ARG A 5 -46.11 14.03 -29.45
C ARG A 5 -44.96 13.45 -30.27
N ASP A 6 -44.58 14.09 -31.37
CA ASP A 6 -43.43 13.66 -32.18
C ASP A 6 -42.08 13.97 -31.53
N ALA A 7 -41.99 15.03 -30.71
CA ALA A 7 -40.78 15.35 -29.96
C ALA A 7 -40.45 14.31 -28.87
N LEU A 8 -41.46 13.63 -28.31
CA LEU A 8 -41.25 12.63 -27.24
C LEU A 8 -40.90 11.24 -27.77
N LYS A 9 -41.32 10.89 -28.99
CA LYS A 9 -41.02 9.60 -29.61
C LYS A 9 -39.56 9.46 -30.05
N GLY A 10 -38.86 10.57 -30.30
CA GLY A 10 -37.42 10.56 -30.57
C GLY A 10 -36.53 10.31 -29.35
N ALA A 11 -37.05 10.48 -28.13
CA ALA A 11 -36.28 10.35 -26.88
C ALA A 11 -36.29 8.94 -26.27
N LEU A 12 -37.04 8.00 -26.86
CA LEU A 12 -37.22 6.63 -26.36
C LEU A 12 -36.74 5.56 -27.35
N ALA A 13 -35.83 5.92 -28.26
CA ALA A 13 -35.08 4.92 -29.01
C ALA A 13 -34.27 4.07 -28.01
N PRO A 14 -34.36 2.74 -28.06
CA PRO A 14 -33.55 1.88 -27.22
C PRO A 14 -32.08 2.12 -27.57
N ASN A 15 -31.29 2.56 -26.59
CA ASN A 15 -29.84 2.56 -26.69
C ASN A 15 -29.35 1.11 -26.79
N GLU A 16 -29.41 0.56 -28.00
CA GLU A 16 -28.57 -0.55 -28.42
C GLU A 16 -27.11 -0.11 -28.25
N GLY A 17 -26.38 -0.82 -27.39
CA GLY A 17 -24.93 -0.64 -27.28
C GLY A 17 -24.41 -0.12 -25.94
N LEU A 18 -25.05 -0.40 -24.81
CA LEU A 18 -24.29 -0.63 -23.57
C LEU A 18 -23.67 -2.02 -23.63
N VAL A 19 -22.76 -2.21 -24.60
CA VAL A 19 -21.74 -3.25 -24.49
C VAL A 19 -20.95 -2.89 -23.25
N ALA A 20 -21.03 -3.74 -22.21
CA ALA A 20 -20.10 -3.68 -21.10
C ALA A 20 -18.70 -3.63 -21.72
N ARG A 21 -18.08 -2.44 -21.71
CA ARG A 21 -16.68 -2.31 -22.11
C ARG A 21 -15.93 -3.28 -21.21
N ASP A 22 -15.39 -4.34 -21.82
CA ASP A 22 -14.33 -5.11 -21.19
C ASP A 22 -13.34 -4.12 -20.60
N PRO A 23 -12.94 -4.27 -19.32
CA PRO A 23 -11.97 -3.38 -18.72
C PRO A 23 -10.72 -3.41 -19.59
N SER A 24 -10.40 -2.25 -20.19
CA SER A 24 -9.18 -2.07 -20.97
C SER A 24 -7.97 -2.57 -20.17
N PRO A 25 -6.92 -3.12 -20.81
CA PRO A 25 -5.67 -3.57 -20.16
C PRO A 25 -4.88 -2.49 -19.41
N GLN A 26 -5.45 -1.30 -19.20
CA GLN A 26 -4.86 -0.19 -18.43
C GLN A 26 -5.29 -0.18 -16.96
N ASP A 27 -6.13 -1.12 -16.51
CA ASP A 27 -6.51 -1.25 -15.09
C ASP A 27 -5.39 -1.82 -14.20
N ASP A 28 -4.24 -2.20 -14.77
CA ASP A 28 -3.06 -2.65 -14.01
C ASP A 28 -2.37 -1.53 -13.21
N ALA A 29 -2.67 -0.25 -13.50
CA ALA A 29 -2.09 0.89 -12.77
C ALA A 29 -2.75 1.17 -11.40
N ARG A 30 -3.77 0.41 -11.01
CA ARG A 30 -4.60 0.70 -9.81
C ARG A 30 -4.28 -0.14 -8.59
N ARG A 31 -3.27 -1.00 -8.66
CA ARG A 31 -2.83 -1.74 -7.47
C ARG A 31 -1.77 -0.93 -6.74
N ALA A 32 -1.96 -0.78 -5.42
CA ALA A 32 -0.88 -0.31 -4.56
C ALA A 32 0.36 -1.18 -4.85
N PRO A 33 1.56 -0.58 -4.94
CA PRO A 33 2.76 -1.38 -5.14
C PRO A 33 2.84 -2.40 -4.01
N GLU A 34 3.12 -3.64 -4.37
CA GLU A 34 3.23 -4.70 -3.37
C GLU A 34 4.33 -4.31 -2.38
N PRO A 35 4.15 -4.60 -1.08
CA PRO A 35 5.22 -4.45 -0.11
C PRO A 35 6.44 -5.19 -0.64
N LEU A 36 7.64 -4.67 -0.36
CA LEU A 36 8.89 -5.33 -0.74
C LEU A 36 8.78 -6.84 -0.44
N ASP A 37 9.16 -7.65 -1.42
CA ASP A 37 9.19 -9.10 -1.25
C ASP A 37 10.38 -9.43 -0.35
N PRO A 38 10.17 -10.13 0.79
CA PRO A 38 11.27 -10.53 1.64
C PRO A 38 12.18 -11.58 0.96
N THR A 39 11.76 -12.20 -0.13
CA THR A 39 12.54 -13.19 -0.91
C THR A 39 13.90 -12.64 -1.30
N GLY A 40 14.96 -13.38 -0.98
CA GLY A 40 16.34 -12.97 -1.24
C GLY A 40 16.90 -11.90 -0.29
N SER A 41 16.12 -11.42 0.69
CA SER A 41 16.62 -10.48 1.69
C SER A 41 17.66 -11.12 2.64
N ALA A 42 18.55 -10.29 3.19
CA ALA A 42 19.45 -10.70 4.26
C ALA A 42 18.67 -11.22 5.47
N TRP A 43 17.46 -10.70 5.73
CA TRP A 43 16.58 -11.16 6.79
C TRP A 43 16.12 -12.60 6.59
N LEU A 44 15.58 -12.95 5.41
CA LEU A 44 15.18 -14.33 5.14
C LEU A 44 16.37 -15.28 5.12
N THR A 45 17.52 -14.82 4.60
CA THR A 45 18.76 -15.61 4.61
C THR A 45 19.18 -15.94 6.03
N GLU A 46 19.15 -14.97 6.93
CA GLU A 46 19.50 -15.17 8.33
C GLU A 46 18.45 -16.02 9.06
N LEU A 47 17.16 -15.78 8.82
CA LEU A 47 16.08 -16.56 9.41
C LEU A 47 16.16 -18.04 9.01
N ALA A 48 16.49 -18.34 7.76
CA ALA A 48 16.59 -19.69 7.22
C ALA A 48 17.76 -20.50 7.82
N ARG A 49 18.76 -19.84 8.40
CA ARG A 49 19.87 -20.51 9.13
C ARG A 49 19.41 -21.14 10.44
N HIS A 50 18.36 -20.59 11.04
CA HIS A 50 17.89 -20.98 12.37
C HIS A 50 16.60 -21.81 12.31
N THR A 51 15.83 -21.72 11.23
CA THR A 51 14.57 -22.47 11.08
C THR A 51 14.18 -22.74 9.63
N LYS A 52 13.31 -23.73 9.44
CA LYS A 52 12.69 -23.99 8.14
C LYS A 52 11.55 -22.98 7.91
N ILE A 53 11.66 -22.22 6.84
CA ILE A 53 10.65 -21.23 6.44
C ILE A 53 9.63 -21.91 5.53
N PRO A 54 8.32 -21.93 5.86
CA PRO A 54 7.29 -22.42 4.95
C PRO A 54 7.25 -21.58 3.68
N LYS A 55 6.96 -22.22 2.54
CA LYS A 55 6.72 -21.50 1.28
C LYS A 55 5.51 -20.58 1.44
N ASP A 56 5.54 -19.43 0.75
CA ASP A 56 4.43 -18.46 0.70
C ASP A 56 4.03 -17.86 2.07
N THR A 57 4.98 -17.79 3.00
CA THR A 57 4.75 -17.22 4.33
C THR A 57 4.63 -15.69 4.24
N LYS A 58 3.51 -15.14 4.75
CA LYS A 58 3.30 -13.69 4.83
C LYS A 58 4.34 -13.01 5.72
N THR A 59 4.70 -11.77 5.38
CA THR A 59 5.65 -10.94 6.16
C THR A 59 5.29 -10.84 7.65
N SER A 60 4.00 -10.77 7.99
CA SER A 60 3.55 -10.75 9.39
C SER A 60 3.92 -12.03 10.16
N THR A 61 3.78 -13.19 9.53
CA THR A 61 4.16 -14.49 10.10
C THR A 61 5.68 -14.61 10.22
N LEU A 62 6.43 -14.13 9.23
CA LEU A 62 7.91 -14.07 9.30
C LEU A 62 8.39 -13.20 10.47
N ARG A 63 7.72 -12.07 10.73
CA ARG A 63 8.02 -11.22 11.90
C ARG A 63 7.80 -11.96 13.21
N GLN A 64 6.65 -12.61 13.38
CA GLN A 64 6.36 -13.38 14.60
C GLN A 64 7.38 -14.51 14.83
N LEU A 65 7.74 -15.22 13.75
CA LEU A 65 8.74 -16.28 13.81
C LEU A 65 10.12 -15.74 14.21
N THR A 66 10.50 -14.59 13.63
CA THR A 66 11.75 -13.91 13.96
C THR A 66 11.78 -13.47 15.42
N ASP A 67 10.72 -12.83 15.91
CA ASP A 67 10.62 -12.34 17.29
C ASP A 67 10.75 -13.48 18.31
N ARG A 68 10.16 -14.64 17.99
CA ARG A 68 10.29 -15.85 18.77
C ARG A 68 11.74 -16.37 18.78
N LEU A 69 12.36 -16.51 17.61
CA LEU A 69 13.73 -17.02 17.49
C LEU A 69 14.76 -16.10 18.13
N VAL A 70 14.60 -14.77 18.01
CA VAL A 70 15.46 -13.79 18.67
C VAL A 70 15.48 -14.02 20.19
N LYS A 71 14.31 -14.27 20.79
CA LYS A 71 14.19 -14.61 22.22
C LYS A 71 14.82 -15.95 22.55
N GLU A 72 14.54 -16.99 21.77
CA GLU A 72 15.11 -18.33 21.97
C GLU A 72 16.64 -18.33 21.89
N LEU A 73 17.22 -17.65 20.89
CA LEU A 73 18.67 -17.50 20.72
C LEU A 73 19.29 -16.70 21.88
N ALA A 74 18.61 -15.66 22.37
CA ALA A 74 19.08 -14.90 23.52
C ALA A 74 19.10 -15.75 24.79
N THR A 75 18.03 -16.51 25.07
CA THR A 75 17.96 -17.42 26.22
C THR A 75 18.99 -18.55 26.14
N ALA A 76 19.32 -19.01 24.93
CA ALA A 76 20.35 -20.02 24.68
C ALA A 76 21.79 -19.48 24.75
N GLY A 77 21.99 -18.20 25.09
CA GLY A 77 23.32 -17.58 25.17
C GLY A 77 23.94 -17.22 23.80
N LYS A 78 23.21 -17.40 22.70
CA LYS A 78 23.63 -17.07 21.34
C LYS A 78 23.35 -15.60 21.01
N GLY A 79 23.88 -14.69 21.82
CA GLY A 79 23.59 -13.25 21.71
C GLY A 79 24.02 -12.64 20.37
N ARG A 80 25.09 -13.16 19.73
CA ARG A 80 25.53 -12.70 18.41
C ARG A 80 24.50 -13.00 17.32
N ASP A 81 23.99 -14.24 17.29
CA ASP A 81 23.01 -14.67 16.29
C ASP A 81 21.67 -13.98 16.51
N SER A 82 21.25 -13.83 17.78
CA SER A 82 20.05 -13.08 18.17
C SER A 82 20.08 -11.65 17.63
N ARG A 83 21.21 -10.95 17.81
CA ARG A 83 21.40 -9.58 17.28
C ARG A 83 21.43 -9.55 15.77
N ALA A 84 22.20 -10.44 15.13
CA ALA A 84 22.29 -10.50 13.67
C ALA A 84 20.91 -10.69 13.02
N LEU A 85 20.08 -11.59 13.58
CA LEU A 85 18.72 -11.82 13.08
C LEU A 85 17.80 -10.60 13.29
N ALA A 86 17.88 -9.95 14.47
CA ALA A 86 17.12 -8.74 14.75
C ALA A 86 17.52 -7.57 13.85
N ASP A 87 18.83 -7.35 13.66
CA ASP A 87 19.38 -6.29 12.81
C ASP A 87 19.00 -6.51 11.34
N ALA A 88 19.06 -7.75 10.86
CA ALA A 88 18.66 -8.09 9.50
C ALA A 88 17.16 -7.81 9.26
N ARG A 89 16.29 -8.19 10.22
CA ARG A 89 14.86 -7.87 10.20
C ARG A 89 14.63 -6.35 10.17
N ASP A 90 15.28 -5.62 11.07
CA ASP A 90 15.05 -4.18 11.21
C ASP A 90 15.59 -3.40 10.01
N GLY A 91 16.73 -3.83 9.46
CA GLY A 91 17.28 -3.29 8.20
C GLY A 91 16.30 -3.48 7.04
N TYR A 92 15.71 -4.67 6.92
CA TYR A 92 14.68 -4.94 5.92
C TYR A 92 13.44 -4.07 6.11
N LEU A 93 12.89 -4.01 7.33
CA LEU A 93 11.67 -3.23 7.61
C LEU A 93 11.88 -1.73 7.34
N ARG A 94 13.05 -1.19 7.67
CA ARG A 94 13.40 0.20 7.33
C ARG A 94 13.50 0.43 5.82
N ALA A 95 14.05 -0.52 5.07
CA ALA A 95 14.11 -0.44 3.62
C ALA A 95 12.71 -0.50 2.99
N ALA A 96 11.86 -1.40 3.48
CA ALA A 96 10.46 -1.52 3.07
C ALA A 96 9.67 -0.23 3.37
N GLU A 97 9.81 0.30 4.58
CA GLU A 97 9.20 1.57 4.99
C GLU A 97 9.64 2.73 4.10
N ARG A 98 10.94 2.84 3.82
CA ARG A 98 11.48 3.88 2.94
C ARG A 98 10.89 3.79 1.54
N ALA A 99 10.87 2.59 0.96
CA ALA A 99 10.28 2.36 -0.36
C ALA A 99 8.79 2.74 -0.38
N ALA A 100 8.03 2.36 0.65
CA ALA A 100 6.63 2.72 0.76
C ALA A 100 6.43 4.25 0.79
N TRP A 101 7.25 4.99 1.54
CA TRP A 101 7.22 6.45 1.54
C TRP A 101 7.59 7.08 0.19
N ASP A 102 8.56 6.51 -0.51
CA ASP A 102 8.92 6.96 -1.86
C ASP A 102 7.76 6.74 -2.84
N HIS A 103 7.03 5.63 -2.72
CA HIS A 103 5.81 5.38 -3.50
C HIS A 103 4.66 6.34 -3.14
N ILE A 104 4.44 6.60 -1.84
CA ILE A 104 3.45 7.58 -1.39
C ILE A 104 3.75 8.95 -2.00
N LYS A 105 5.02 9.38 -1.95
CA LYS A 105 5.43 10.68 -2.48
C LYS A 105 5.13 10.78 -3.98
N ARG A 106 5.52 9.79 -4.77
CA ARG A 106 5.21 9.73 -6.21
C ARG A 106 3.71 9.81 -6.46
N ARG A 107 2.92 9.07 -5.68
CA ARG A 107 1.46 9.09 -5.81
C ARG A 107 0.85 10.45 -5.47
N PHE A 108 1.40 11.17 -4.48
CA PHE A 108 1.01 12.54 -4.19
C PHE A 108 1.31 13.48 -5.37
N GLU A 109 2.47 13.33 -6.01
CA GLU A 109 2.85 14.10 -7.20
C GLU A 109 1.90 13.81 -8.38
N GLU A 110 1.57 12.55 -8.64
CA GLU A 110 0.60 12.12 -9.67
C GLU A 110 -0.82 12.68 -9.45
N LEU A 111 -1.25 12.75 -8.19
CA LEU A 111 -2.57 13.26 -7.81
C LEU A 111 -2.58 14.79 -7.63
N GLU A 112 -1.45 15.47 -7.92
CA GLU A 112 -1.27 16.92 -7.75
C GLU A 112 -1.60 17.40 -6.32
N LEU A 113 -1.32 16.56 -5.33
CA LEU A 113 -1.51 16.88 -3.92
C LEU A 113 -0.33 17.71 -3.41
N SER A 114 -0.60 18.62 -2.46
CA SER A 114 0.44 19.52 -1.96
C SER A 114 1.57 18.78 -1.23
N ASP A 115 2.83 19.19 -1.45
CA ASP A 115 3.99 18.68 -0.71
C ASP A 115 3.87 18.98 0.81
N LYS A 116 3.18 20.07 1.17
CA LYS A 116 2.84 20.39 2.57
C LYS A 116 2.00 19.28 3.21
N ALA A 117 1.03 18.72 2.49
CA ALA A 117 0.21 17.60 2.96
C ALA A 117 1.03 16.32 3.15
N TYR A 118 1.92 16.02 2.19
CA TYR A 118 2.83 14.88 2.30
C TYR A 118 3.74 14.99 3.54
N ARG A 119 4.37 16.15 3.76
CA ARG A 119 5.24 16.37 4.94
C ARG A 119 4.45 16.27 6.25
N ALA A 120 3.26 16.86 6.31
CA ALA A 120 2.40 16.78 7.49
C ALA A 120 1.98 15.34 7.79
N LEU A 121 1.70 14.53 6.76
CA LEU A 121 1.39 13.12 6.90
C LEU A 121 2.59 12.31 7.38
N LYS A 122 3.77 12.53 6.80
CA LYS A 122 5.01 11.84 7.17
C LYS A 122 5.46 12.16 8.61
N GLN A 123 5.17 13.36 9.10
CA GLN A 123 5.52 13.80 10.46
C GLN A 123 4.45 13.44 11.51
N ALA A 124 3.28 12.98 11.09
CA ALA A 124 2.25 12.57 12.03
C ALA A 124 2.70 11.32 12.81
N LYS A 125 2.27 11.24 14.07
CA LYS A 125 2.63 10.12 14.95
C LYS A 125 1.87 8.86 14.56
N ASN A 126 2.52 7.70 14.69
CA ASN A 126 1.93 6.37 14.50
C ASN A 126 1.34 6.14 13.09
N VAL A 127 1.91 6.78 12.07
CA VAL A 127 1.48 6.56 10.68
C VAL A 127 2.17 5.33 10.11
N HIS A 128 1.38 4.38 9.62
CA HIS A 128 1.89 3.22 8.91
C HIS A 128 1.85 3.49 7.40
N PRO A 129 3.01 3.61 6.73
CA PRO A 129 3.06 3.96 5.32
C PRO A 129 2.36 2.92 4.44
N GLU A 130 2.38 1.64 4.79
CA GLU A 130 1.63 0.62 4.05
C GLU A 130 0.11 0.90 4.02
N LYS A 131 -0.46 1.37 5.15
CA LYS A 131 -1.88 1.73 5.22
C LYS A 131 -2.19 2.98 4.40
N VAL A 132 -1.33 3.99 4.50
CA VAL A 132 -1.44 5.24 3.73
C VAL A 132 -1.37 4.94 2.23
N LEU A 133 -0.40 4.13 1.84
CA LEU A 133 -0.20 3.71 0.46
C LEU A 133 -1.44 2.94 -0.04
N ALA A 134 -1.97 1.99 0.73
CA ALA A 134 -3.21 1.31 0.38
C ALA A 134 -4.38 2.29 0.21
N ALA A 135 -4.52 3.27 1.11
CA ALA A 135 -5.57 4.29 1.04
C ALA A 135 -5.46 5.19 -0.22
N LEU A 136 -4.25 5.54 -0.64
CA LEU A 136 -3.98 6.38 -1.83
C LEU A 136 -4.26 5.70 -3.17
N TYR A 137 -4.34 4.37 -3.19
CA TYR A 137 -4.68 3.60 -4.38
C TYR A 137 -6.16 3.19 -4.42
N THR A 138 -6.97 3.70 -3.50
CA THR A 138 -8.44 3.55 -3.56
C THR A 138 -9.05 4.54 -4.55
N LYS A 139 -10.22 4.22 -5.13
CA LYS A 139 -10.97 5.14 -6.03
C LYS A 139 -11.31 6.50 -5.37
N ARG A 140 -11.34 6.58 -4.04
CA ARG A 140 -11.56 7.85 -3.30
C ARG A 140 -10.36 8.80 -3.43
N ALA A 141 -9.15 8.23 -3.53
CA ALA A 141 -8.00 8.73 -4.31
C ALA A 141 -8.16 10.07 -5.04
N GLU A 142 -8.90 9.97 -6.13
CA GLU A 142 -9.01 10.97 -7.18
C GLU A 142 -9.87 12.17 -6.76
N THR A 143 -10.71 12.00 -5.72
CA THR A 143 -11.54 13.08 -5.16
C THR A 143 -10.73 14.08 -4.32
N TYR A 144 -9.44 13.82 -4.09
CA TYR A 144 -8.59 14.63 -3.22
C TYR A 144 -7.97 15.85 -3.92
N ARG A 145 -8.10 15.94 -5.25
CA ARG A 145 -7.56 17.08 -6.02
C ARG A 145 -8.18 18.39 -5.51
N GLY A 146 -7.33 19.31 -5.06
CA GLY A 146 -7.75 20.62 -4.54
C GLY A 146 -8.21 20.63 -3.07
N ALA A 147 -8.16 19.50 -2.35
CA ALA A 147 -8.45 19.47 -0.92
C ALA A 147 -7.32 20.12 -0.09
N SER A 148 -7.67 20.69 1.07
CA SER A 148 -6.67 21.23 2.00
C SER A 148 -5.75 20.14 2.56
N ALA A 149 -4.52 20.52 2.90
CA ALA A 149 -3.53 19.59 3.44
C ALA A 149 -4.01 18.85 4.71
N GLU A 150 -4.76 19.54 5.58
CA GLU A 150 -5.36 18.95 6.78
C GLU A 150 -6.42 17.92 6.43
N ARG A 151 -7.30 18.23 5.47
CA ARG A 151 -8.36 17.32 5.05
C ARG A 151 -7.82 16.04 4.42
N VAL A 152 -6.79 16.15 3.56
CA VAL A 152 -6.12 14.99 2.97
C VAL A 152 -5.48 14.12 4.04
N ARG A 153 -4.79 14.74 5.00
CA ARG A 153 -4.16 14.04 6.13
C ARG A 153 -5.21 13.30 6.97
N ASP A 154 -6.23 14.00 7.45
CA ASP A 154 -7.21 13.44 8.37
C ASP A 154 -7.95 12.26 7.74
N TRP A 155 -8.24 12.33 6.44
CA TRP A 155 -8.83 11.21 5.70
C TRP A 155 -7.89 10.02 5.58
N LEU A 156 -6.62 10.22 5.18
CA LEU A 156 -5.65 9.13 5.06
C LEU A 156 -5.33 8.47 6.41
N LEU A 157 -5.57 9.15 7.52
CA LEU A 157 -5.38 8.64 8.87
C LEU A 157 -6.67 8.09 9.53
N SER A 158 -7.83 8.29 8.91
CA SER A 158 -9.14 7.83 9.42
C SER A 158 -9.52 6.40 8.97
N LEU A 159 -8.66 5.76 8.16
CA LEU A 159 -8.82 4.41 7.60
C LEU A 159 -8.00 3.37 8.37
#